data_AF-A0A842M279-F1
#
_entry.id   AF-A0A842M279-F1
#
_cell.length_a   1.000
_cell.length_b   1.000
_cell.length_c   1.000
_cell.angle_alpha   90.00
_cell.angle_beta   90.00
_cell.angle_gamma   90.00
#
_symmetry.space_group_name_H-M   'P 1'
#
loop_
_entity.id
_entity.type
_entity.pdbx_description
1 polymer ?
#
loop_
_entity_poly.entity_id
_entity_poly.type
_entity_poly.pdbx_seq_one_letter_code
_entity_poly.pdbx_strand_id
1 'polypeptide(L)' 'MNCPQPLVEAKKALRKVQSGEVIEVIGDHPESFNEIPKAMKESGHECEVEGEPNNWVIRIKKA' A
#
# COMPACT_ATOMS: atom_id res chain seq x y z
N MET A 1 -1.50 -20.40 4.95
CA MET A 1 -0.58 -20.03 3.84
C MET A 1 -1.15 -18.79 3.17
N ASN A 2 -1.29 -17.68 3.93
CA ASN A 2 -1.80 -16.42 3.40
C ASN A 2 -0.58 -15.54 3.17
N CYS A 3 0.14 -15.77 2.07
CA CYS A 3 1.05 -14.74 1.59
C CYS A 3 0.17 -13.58 1.14
N PRO A 4 0.29 -12.38 1.74
CA PRO A 4 -0.52 -11.24 1.33
C PRO A 4 -0.07 -10.82 -0.06
N GLN A 5 -0.72 -11.36 -1.09
CA GLN A 5 -0.54 -10.96 -2.48
C GLN A 5 -0.59 -9.43 -2.63
N PRO A 6 -1.54 -8.70 -2.01
CA PRO A 6 -1.63 -7.24 -2.12
C PRO A 6 -0.39 -6.51 -1.62
N LEU A 7 0.18 -6.96 -0.48
CA LEU A 7 1.39 -6.36 0.07
C LEU A 7 2.60 -6.60 -0.84
N VAL A 8 2.72 -7.80 -1.40
CA VAL A 8 3.80 -8.15 -2.33
C VAL A 8 3.72 -7.30 -3.60
N GLU A 9 2.53 -7.14 -4.17
CA GLU A 9 2.32 -6.31 -5.36
C GLU A 9 2.59 -4.82 -5.08
N ALA A 10 2.11 -4.28 -3.95
CA ALA A 10 2.42 -2.91 -3.54
C ALA A 10 3.93 -2.68 -3.36
N LYS A 11 4.65 -3.62 -2.74
CA LYS A 11 6.12 -3.56 -2.62
C LYS A 11 6.82 -3.65 -3.99
N LYS A 12 6.33 -4.47 -4.91
CA LYS A 12 6.86 -4.54 -6.28
C LYS A 12 6.65 -3.23 -7.03
N ALA A 13 5.47 -2.62 -6.90
CA ALA A 13 5.18 -1.31 -7.50
C ALA A 13 6.12 -0.22 -6.93
N LEU A 14 6.30 -0.17 -5.61
CA LEU A 14 7.26 0.75 -4.96
C LEU A 14 8.69 0.56 -5.42
N ARG A 15 9.10 -0.68 -5.73
CA ARG A 15 10.45 -0.94 -6.27
C ARG A 15 10.64 -0.39 -7.69
N LYS A 16 9.57 -0.19 -8.46
CA LYS A 16 9.63 0.35 -9.83
C LYS A 16 9.69 1.87 -9.88
N VAL A 17 9.21 2.56 -8.85
CA VAL A 17 9.21 4.03 -8.76
C VAL A 17 10.45 4.56 -8.03
N GLN A 18 10.75 5.83 -8.22
CA GLN A 18 11.86 6.54 -7.59
C GLN A 18 11.48 7.10 -6.20
N SER A 19 12.48 7.39 -5.37
CA SER A 19 12.26 8.12 -4.11
C SER A 19 11.68 9.51 -4.44
N GLY A 20 10.61 9.88 -3.75
CA GLY A 20 9.79 11.06 -4.00
C GLY A 20 8.53 10.79 -4.81
N GLU A 21 8.41 9.67 -5.52
CA GLU A 21 7.21 9.32 -6.27
C GLU A 21 6.12 8.70 -5.38
N VAL A 22 4.87 8.96 -5.77
CA VAL A 22 3.66 8.44 -5.10
C VAL A 22 3.03 7.38 -5.99
N ILE A 23 2.73 6.21 -5.41
CA ILE A 23 1.91 5.19 -6.06
C ILE A 23 0.53 5.14 -5.42
N GLU A 24 -0.48 4.81 -6.20
CA GLU A 24 -1.84 4.55 -5.72
C GLU A 24 -2.14 3.07 -5.81
N VAL A 25 -2.60 2.49 -4.70
CA VAL A 25 -3.02 1.09 -4.60
C VAL A 25 -4.52 1.08 -4.34
N ILE A 26 -5.28 0.60 -5.30
CA ILE A 26 -6.74 0.50 -5.20
C ILE A 26 -7.09 -0.94 -4.83
N GLY A 27 -7.98 -1.12 -3.86
CA GLY A 27 -8.45 -2.42 -3.45
C GLY A 27 -9.81 -2.37 -2.77
N ASP A 28 -10.40 -3.53 -2.64
CA ASP A 28 -11.72 -3.77 -2.06
C ASP A 28 -11.66 -4.76 -0.88
N HIS A 29 -10.45 -5.19 -0.51
CA HIS A 29 -10.24 -6.17 0.57
C HIS A 29 -10.05 -5.47 1.92
N PRO A 30 -10.96 -5.63 2.90
CA PRO A 30 -10.94 -4.89 4.16
C PRO A 30 -9.75 -5.25 5.06
N GLU A 31 -9.17 -6.42 4.89
CA GLU A 31 -7.99 -6.87 5.67
C GLU A 31 -6.72 -6.14 5.21
N SER A 32 -6.60 -5.94 3.89
CA SER A 32 -5.47 -5.22 3.28
C SER A 32 -5.52 -3.71 3.52
N PHE A 33 -6.72 -3.15 3.73
CA PHE A 33 -6.93 -1.75 4.11
C PHE A 33 -6.07 -1.32 5.30
N ASN A 34 -5.90 -2.20 6.29
CA ASN A 34 -5.12 -1.91 7.50
C ASN A 34 -3.69 -2.46 7.43
N GLU A 35 -3.47 -3.60 6.78
CA GLU A 35 -2.17 -4.27 6.74
C GLU A 35 -1.15 -3.53 5.87
N ILE A 36 -1.55 -3.10 4.67
CA ILE A 36 -0.67 -2.41 3.71
C ILE A 36 -0.07 -1.13 4.31
N PRO A 37 -0.86 -0.16 4.80
CA PRO A 37 -0.30 1.09 5.30
C PRO A 37 0.61 0.86 6.52
N LYS A 38 0.29 -0.11 7.37
CA LYS A 38 1.12 -0.48 8.50
C LYS A 38 2.50 -0.99 8.05
N ALA A 39 2.53 -1.91 7.09
CA ALA A 39 3.77 -2.46 6.56
C ALA A 39 4.62 -1.42 5.80
N MET A 40 3.98 -0.45 5.14
CA MET A 40 4.68 0.64 4.44
C MET A 40 5.28 1.65 5.42
N LYS A 41 4.54 2.04 6.47
CA LYS A 41 5.08 2.88 7.56
C LYS A 41 6.25 2.20 8.27
N GLU A 42 6.15 0.90 8.55
CA GLU A 42 7.25 0.11 9.13
C GLU A 42 8.48 0.04 8.20
N SER A 43 8.28 0.14 6.88
CA SER A 43 9.36 0.22 5.90
C SER A 43 9.94 1.63 5.73
N GLY A 44 9.43 2.63 6.47
CA GLY A 44 9.88 4.02 6.41
C GLY A 44 9.27 4.84 5.25
N HIS A 45 8.20 4.34 4.63
CA HIS A 45 7.50 5.06 3.57
C HIS A 45 6.27 5.80 4.13
N GLU A 46 5.92 6.92 3.50
CA GLU A 46 4.70 7.64 3.86
C GLU A 46 3.51 7.01 3.14
N CYS A 47 2.40 6.81 3.84
CA CYS A 47 1.18 6.32 3.21
C CYS A 47 -0.09 6.98 3.77
N GLU A 48 -1.01 7.26 2.86
CA GLU A 48 -2.32 7.84 3.12
C GLU A 48 -3.38 6.86 2.61
N VAL A 49 -4.45 6.71 3.37
CA VAL A 49 -5.55 5.80 3.04
C VAL A 49 -6.80 6.62 2.89
N GLU A 50 -7.50 6.45 1.78
CA GLU A 50 -8.76 7.10 1.47
C GLU A 50 -9.81 6.07 1.06
N GLY A 51 -11.06 6.29 1.47
CA GLY A 51 -12.18 5.43 1.10
C GLY A 51 -12.66 4.50 2.21
N GLU A 52 -13.41 3.48 1.82
CA GLU A 52 -14.10 2.54 2.71
C GLU A 52 -13.46 1.13 2.64
N PRO A 53 -13.69 0.26 3.64
CA PRO A 53 -13.06 -1.07 3.67
C PRO A 53 -13.34 -1.95 2.44
N ASN A 54 -14.42 -1.68 1.70
CA ASN A 54 -14.81 -2.38 0.47
C ASN A 54 -14.43 -1.63 -0.82
N ASN A 55 -13.94 -0.39 -0.72
CA ASN A 55 -13.45 0.39 -1.86
C ASN A 55 -12.53 1.49 -1.34
N TRP A 56 -11.24 1.22 -1.38
CA TRP A 56 -10.21 2.06 -0.81
C TRP A 56 -9.07 2.31 -1.79
N VAL A 57 -8.39 3.42 -1.56
CA VAL A 57 -7.20 3.85 -2.27
C VAL A 57 -6.13 4.17 -1.24
N ILE A 58 -4.98 3.50 -1.35
CA ILE A 58 -3.81 3.76 -0.52
C ILE A 58 -2.79 4.49 -1.39
N ARG A 59 -2.48 5.74 -1.06
CA ARG A 59 -1.37 6.47 -1.65
C ARG A 59 -0.12 6.19 -0.85
N ILE A 60 0.93 5.67 -1.48
CA ILE A 60 2.20 5.39 -0.83
C ILE A 60 3.27 6.23 -1.52
N LYS A 61 3.89 7.13 -0.76
CA LYS A 61 5.02 7.93 -1.21
C LYS A 61 6.31 7.26 -0.78
N LYS A 62 7.14 6.96 -1.76
CA LYS A 62 8.46 6.37 -1.51
C LYS A 62 9.37 7.43 -0.92
N ALA A 63 9.78 7.24 0.32
CA ALA A 63 10.92 7.95 0.91
C ALA A 63 12.24 7.44 0.31
#